data_AF-A0A921ZS69-F1
#
_entry.id   AF-A0A921ZS69-F1
#
_cell.length_a   1.000
_cell.length_b   1.000
_cell.length_c   1.000
_cell.angle_alpha   90.00
_cell.angle_beta   90.00
_cell.angle_gamma   90.00
#
_symmetry.space_group_name_H-M   'P 1'
#
loop_
_entity.id
_entity.type
_entity.pdbx_description
1 polymer ?
#
loop_
_entity_poly.entity_id
_entity_poly.type
_entity_poly.pdbx_seq_one_letter_code
_entity_poly.pdbx_strand_id
1 'polypeptide(L)'
;MSKVLSALGGALPDERPLLSLQIVESVAKCPTGYWPVSRTYDEDADAGLLRQNGLFGKKPSHYICLSKSEGVPGYVMDGVTVVGEREAAPAGYSVAGRAGKRRLCTRVSRHAAAPSAPPVTDVIVCSKMRSAPQGFILAG
;
A
#
# COMPACT_ATOMS: atom_id res chain seq x y z
N MET A 1 21.71 -11.03 -19.48
CA MET A 1 20.67 -9.97 -19.44
C MET A 1 21.37 -8.67 -19.05
N SER A 2 21.29 -7.65 -19.91
CA SER A 2 22.15 -6.46 -19.89
C SER A 2 21.84 -5.53 -18.71
N LYS A 3 22.87 -5.13 -17.95
CA LYS A 3 22.81 -4.19 -16.82
C LYS A 3 22.13 -2.84 -17.14
N VAL A 4 22.06 -2.49 -18.42
CA VAL A 4 21.44 -1.25 -18.93
C VAL A 4 19.91 -1.27 -18.80
N LEU A 5 19.26 -2.44 -18.97
CA LEU A 5 17.80 -2.56 -18.78
C LEU A 5 17.40 -2.42 -17.30
N SER A 6 18.25 -2.91 -16.39
CA SER A 6 18.04 -2.73 -14.94
C SER A 6 18.18 -1.28 -14.50
N ALA A 7 19.04 -0.48 -15.16
CA ALA A 7 19.21 0.94 -14.86
C ALA A 7 18.04 1.81 -15.36
N LEU A 8 17.38 1.41 -16.46
CA LEU A 8 16.17 2.07 -16.95
C LEU A 8 14.91 1.66 -16.17
N GLY A 9 14.89 0.46 -15.58
CA GLY A 9 13.77 -0.03 -14.77
C GLY A 9 13.50 0.76 -13.47
N GLY A 10 14.43 1.63 -13.05
CA GLY A 10 14.21 2.58 -11.95
C GLY A 10 13.91 4.01 -12.40
N ALA A 11 13.99 4.30 -13.70
CA ALA A 11 13.76 5.64 -14.25
C ALA A 11 12.30 5.85 -14.70
N LEU A 12 11.55 4.77 -14.86
CA LEU A 12 10.14 4.77 -15.22
C LEU A 12 9.31 4.19 -14.08
N PRO A 13 8.08 4.67 -13.85
CA PRO A 13 7.20 4.08 -12.85
C PRO A 13 6.93 2.61 -13.20
N ASP A 14 7.07 1.75 -12.20
CA ASP A 14 6.79 0.32 -12.34
C ASP A 14 5.26 0.12 -12.37
N GLU A 15 4.69 -0.08 -13.55
CA GLU A 15 3.24 -0.24 -13.73
C GLU A 15 2.75 -1.69 -13.48
N ARG A 16 3.59 -2.59 -12.95
CA ARG A 16 3.14 -3.95 -12.63
C ARG A 16 2.11 -3.92 -11.48
N PRO A 17 1.11 -4.82 -11.49
CA PRO A 17 0.15 -4.95 -10.41
C PRO A 17 0.80 -5.24 -9.06
N LEU A 18 0.30 -4.60 -8.01
CA LEU A 18 0.53 -5.05 -6.65
C LEU A 18 -0.07 -6.44 -6.46
N LEU A 19 0.67 -7.30 -5.79
CA LEU A 19 0.23 -8.66 -5.45
C LEU A 19 -0.17 -8.76 -3.98
N SER A 20 0.42 -7.93 -3.13
CA SER A 20 0.09 -7.83 -1.72
C SER A 20 0.53 -6.50 -1.11
N LEU A 21 -0.03 -6.19 0.05
CA LEU A 21 0.47 -5.15 0.93
C LEU A 21 0.25 -5.56 2.39
N GLN A 22 0.95 -4.89 3.30
CA GLN A 22 0.82 -5.11 4.74
C GLN A 22 1.17 -3.85 5.53
N ILE A 23 0.83 -3.82 6.82
CA ILE A 23 1.23 -2.74 7.73
C ILE A 23 2.28 -3.25 8.70
N VAL A 24 3.39 -2.51 8.82
CA VAL A 24 4.49 -2.80 9.75
C VAL A 24 4.71 -1.64 10.70
N GLU A 25 5.10 -1.90 11.95
CA GLU A 25 5.24 -0.85 12.98
C GLU A 25 6.30 0.21 12.65
N SER A 26 7.36 -0.18 11.94
CA SER A 26 8.44 0.71 11.50
C SER A 26 8.94 0.31 10.10
N VAL A 27 9.47 1.28 9.36
CA VAL A 27 10.07 1.09 8.02
C VAL A 27 11.12 -0.03 8.03
N ALA A 28 11.92 -0.13 9.10
CA ALA A 28 12.97 -1.15 9.25
C ALA A 28 12.42 -2.59 9.36
N LYS A 29 11.14 -2.76 9.66
CA LYS A 29 10.47 -4.06 9.73
C LYS A 29 9.81 -4.46 8.40
N CYS A 30 9.99 -3.69 7.33
CA CYS A 30 9.43 -4.04 6.02
C CYS A 30 10.05 -5.37 5.54
N PRO A 31 9.24 -6.41 5.25
CA PRO A 31 9.78 -7.73 4.93
C PRO A 31 10.50 -7.76 3.58
N THR A 32 11.38 -8.74 3.41
CA THR A 32 12.01 -9.02 2.11
C THR A 32 10.96 -9.18 1.02
N GLY A 33 11.20 -8.59 -0.16
CA GLY A 33 10.24 -8.60 -1.27
C GLY A 33 9.17 -7.50 -1.18
N TYR A 34 9.17 -6.69 -0.12
CA TYR A 34 8.32 -5.51 0.02
C TYR A 34 9.15 -4.22 0.02
N TRP A 35 8.51 -3.10 -0.30
CA TRP A 35 9.06 -1.76 -0.08
C TRP A 35 8.08 -0.88 0.71
N PRO A 36 8.60 -0.03 1.62
CA PRO A 36 7.77 0.80 2.47
C PRO A 36 7.35 2.10 1.77
N VAL A 37 6.08 2.47 1.91
CA VAL A 37 5.59 3.84 1.69
C VAL A 37 6.01 4.66 2.91
N SER A 38 7.21 5.24 2.84
CA SER A 38 7.84 5.96 3.96
C SER A 38 7.56 7.46 3.94
N ARG A 39 7.12 8.00 2.79
CA ARG A 39 6.86 9.43 2.62
C ARG A 39 5.52 9.72 1.98
N THR A 40 4.91 10.84 2.35
CA THR A 40 3.65 11.28 1.77
C THR A 40 3.87 11.91 0.41
N TYR A 41 2.95 11.66 -0.50
CA TYR A 41 3.03 12.12 -1.88
C TYR A 41 3.03 13.65 -2.00
N ASP A 42 2.27 14.33 -1.14
CA ASP A 42 1.97 15.75 -1.24
C ASP A 42 3.00 16.68 -0.59
N GLU A 43 3.58 16.27 0.55
CA GLU A 43 4.47 17.11 1.36
C GLU A 43 5.87 16.51 1.55
N ASP A 44 6.16 15.33 0.97
CA ASP A 44 7.39 14.57 1.20
C ASP A 44 7.69 14.34 2.70
N ALA A 45 6.64 14.34 3.52
CA ALA A 45 6.70 14.17 4.97
C ALA A 45 6.65 12.67 5.35
N ASP A 46 6.95 12.32 6.59
CA ASP A 46 6.87 10.93 7.07
C ASP A 46 5.44 10.36 6.95
N ALA A 47 5.30 9.21 6.28
CA ALA A 47 4.02 8.55 5.99
C ALA A 47 3.50 7.60 7.07
N GLY A 48 4.07 7.62 8.28
CA GLY A 48 3.58 6.83 9.40
C GLY A 48 2.11 7.14 9.70
N LEU A 49 1.26 6.11 9.58
CA LEU A 49 -0.20 6.18 9.69
C LEU A 49 -0.66 6.52 11.11
N LEU A 50 0.17 6.25 12.12
CA LEU A 50 -0.10 6.54 13.52
C LEU A 50 1.01 7.40 14.13
N ARG A 51 0.69 7.94 15.31
CA ARG A 51 1.63 8.62 16.19
C ARG A 51 1.69 7.86 17.51
N GLN A 52 2.80 7.19 17.78
CA GLN A 52 3.04 6.49 19.04
C GLN A 52 3.84 7.37 20.00
N ASN A 53 3.59 7.23 21.30
CA ASN A 53 4.37 7.92 22.33
C ASN A 53 5.78 7.32 22.36
N GLY A 54 6.79 8.15 22.13
CA GLY A 54 8.20 7.81 22.33
C GLY A 54 8.81 8.61 23.48
N LEU A 55 10.06 8.30 23.78
CA LEU A 55 10.84 8.97 24.83
C LEU A 55 10.98 10.50 24.61
N PHE A 56 10.92 10.95 23.35
CA PHE A 56 11.05 12.35 22.95
C PHE A 56 9.81 12.83 22.19
N GLY A 57 8.62 12.58 22.75
CA GLY A 57 7.34 12.96 22.15
C GLY A 57 6.80 11.92 21.17
N LYS A 58 5.75 12.31 20.43
CA LYS A 58 5.06 11.41 19.51
C LYS A 58 5.88 11.18 18.24
N LYS A 59 6.13 9.93 17.90
CA LYS A 59 6.85 9.54 16.68
C LYS A 59 5.90 8.87 15.69
N PRO A 60 6.09 9.09 14.37
CA PRO A 60 5.39 8.34 13.35
C PRO A 60 5.61 6.83 13.48
N SER A 61 4.55 6.05 13.29
CA SER A 61 4.63 4.59 13.28
C SER A 61 3.55 4.01 12.37
N HIS A 62 3.65 2.71 12.09
CA HIS A 62 2.78 1.97 11.19
C HIS A 62 2.89 2.47 9.74
N TYR A 63 3.57 1.70 8.91
CA TYR A 63 3.85 2.03 7.52
C TYR A 63 3.27 0.95 6.63
N ILE A 64 2.78 1.36 5.46
CA ILE A 64 2.34 0.42 4.43
C ILE A 64 3.59 -0.10 3.73
N CYS A 65 3.69 -1.42 3.58
CA CYS A 65 4.68 -2.10 2.76
C CYS A 65 3.96 -2.74 1.58
N LEU A 66 4.43 -2.47 0.36
CA LEU A 66 3.84 -2.93 -0.89
C LEU A 66 4.72 -4.03 -1.49
N SER A 67 4.11 -4.98 -2.21
CA SER A 67 4.86 -5.95 -2.99
C SER A 67 4.26 -6.23 -4.36
N LYS A 68 5.16 -6.36 -5.34
CA LYS A 68 4.93 -6.82 -6.72
C LYS A 68 5.47 -8.24 -6.96
N SER A 69 6.07 -8.87 -5.94
CA SER A 69 6.63 -10.23 -6.02
C SER A 69 5.99 -11.19 -5.03
N GLU A 70 5.58 -10.69 -3.87
CA GLU A 70 4.99 -11.47 -2.79
C GLU A 70 3.47 -11.40 -2.88
N GLY A 71 2.80 -12.55 -2.86
CA GLY A 71 1.35 -12.65 -2.92
C GLY A 71 0.89 -14.05 -3.28
N VAL A 72 -0.41 -14.22 -3.52
CA VAL A 72 -0.94 -15.50 -3.98
C VAL A 72 -0.62 -15.67 -5.47
N PRO A 73 0.06 -16.76 -5.89
CA PRO A 73 0.39 -16.97 -7.29
C PRO A 73 -0.83 -16.92 -8.21
N GLY A 74 -0.73 -16.15 -9.29
CA GLY A 74 -1.81 -15.98 -10.27
C GLY A 74 -2.92 -15.02 -9.84
N TYR A 75 -2.78 -14.33 -8.71
CA TYR A 75 -3.70 -13.30 -8.25
C TYR A 75 -3.03 -11.93 -8.29
N VAL A 76 -3.83 -10.90 -8.56
CA VAL A 76 -3.43 -9.49 -8.52
C VAL A 76 -4.40 -8.71 -7.64
N MET A 77 -3.90 -7.64 -7.03
CA MET A 77 -4.72 -6.73 -6.25
C MET A 77 -5.57 -5.86 -7.19
N ASP A 78 -6.87 -5.80 -6.94
CA ASP A 78 -7.84 -5.01 -7.73
C ASP A 78 -8.75 -4.15 -6.84
N GLY A 79 -8.36 -3.97 -5.57
CA GLY A 79 -9.08 -3.15 -4.63
C GLY A 79 -8.32 -2.93 -3.33
N VAL A 80 -8.35 -1.69 -2.85
CA VAL A 80 -7.84 -1.26 -1.53
C VAL A 80 -8.88 -0.34 -0.91
N THR A 81 -9.20 -0.58 0.36
CA THR A 81 -10.16 0.26 1.11
C THR A 81 -9.77 0.32 2.59
N VAL A 82 -10.09 1.42 3.24
CA VAL A 82 -9.93 1.60 4.68
C VAL A 82 -11.30 1.56 5.34
N VAL A 83 -11.50 0.67 6.29
CA VAL A 83 -12.74 0.57 7.07
C VAL A 83 -12.51 0.91 8.53
N GLY A 84 -13.59 1.27 9.23
CA GLY A 84 -13.57 1.42 10.68
C GLY A 84 -13.27 0.10 11.41
N GLU A 85 -12.88 0.20 12.68
CA GLU A 85 -12.60 -0.95 13.54
C GLU A 85 -13.79 -1.92 13.65
N ARG A 86 -15.01 -1.37 13.75
CA ARG A 86 -16.26 -2.13 13.93
C ARG A 86 -17.04 -2.37 12.63
N GLU A 87 -16.64 -1.73 11.54
CA GLU A 87 -17.31 -1.83 10.25
C GLU A 87 -16.84 -3.09 9.52
N ALA A 88 -17.75 -3.95 9.06
CA ALA A 88 -17.37 -5.17 8.35
C ALA A 88 -16.52 -4.88 7.10
N ALA A 89 -15.56 -5.76 6.79
CA ALA A 89 -14.86 -5.68 5.52
C ALA A 89 -15.86 -5.90 4.37
N PRO A 90 -15.79 -5.13 3.27
CA PRO A 90 -16.70 -5.33 2.14
C PRO A 90 -16.57 -6.73 1.54
N ALA A 91 -17.61 -7.19 0.83
CA ALA A 91 -17.59 -8.50 0.20
C ALA A 91 -16.39 -8.67 -0.73
N GLY A 92 -15.67 -9.79 -0.58
CA GLY A 92 -14.45 -10.10 -1.34
C GLY A 92 -13.16 -9.45 -0.81
N TYR A 93 -13.25 -8.54 0.17
CA TYR A 93 -12.07 -7.94 0.79
C TYR A 93 -11.62 -8.73 2.02
N SER A 94 -10.30 -8.81 2.20
CA SER A 94 -9.65 -9.35 3.39
C SER A 94 -8.88 -8.25 4.13
N VAL A 95 -8.72 -8.36 5.45
CA VAL A 95 -7.94 -7.39 6.23
C VAL A 95 -6.46 -7.66 6.03
N ALA A 96 -5.72 -6.69 5.48
CA ALA A 96 -4.29 -6.76 5.22
C ALA A 96 -3.45 -6.13 6.36
N GLY A 97 -4.06 -5.25 7.16
CA GLY A 97 -3.37 -4.63 8.30
C GLY A 97 -4.28 -3.75 9.13
N ARG A 98 -3.78 -3.34 10.29
CA ARG A 98 -4.48 -2.40 11.19
C ARG A 98 -3.58 -1.22 11.53
N ALA A 99 -4.18 -0.04 11.58
CA ALA A 99 -3.56 1.18 12.08
C ALA A 99 -4.55 1.87 13.03
N GLY A 100 -4.38 1.66 14.33
CA GLY A 100 -5.29 2.19 15.35
C GLY A 100 -6.70 1.64 15.19
N LYS A 101 -7.69 2.53 15.06
CA LYS A 101 -9.12 2.17 14.89
C LYS A 101 -9.53 2.00 13.42
N ARG A 102 -8.56 1.91 12.51
CA ARG A 102 -8.78 1.71 11.07
C ARG A 102 -8.15 0.41 10.63
N ARG A 103 -8.78 -0.24 9.66
CA ARG A 103 -8.31 -1.49 9.07
C ARG A 103 -8.14 -1.28 7.58
N LEU A 104 -6.97 -1.64 7.08
CA LEU A 104 -6.68 -1.65 5.66
C LEU A 104 -7.11 -3.00 5.11
N CYS A 105 -7.98 -2.95 4.12
CA CYS A 105 -8.59 -4.12 3.48
C CYS A 105 -8.21 -4.15 2.01
N THR A 106 -7.92 -5.34 1.50
CA THR A 106 -7.52 -5.57 0.11
C THR A 106 -8.39 -6.63 -0.54
N ARG A 107 -8.63 -6.48 -1.82
CA ARG A 107 -9.24 -7.51 -2.67
C ARG A 107 -8.23 -7.95 -3.72
N VAL A 108 -8.20 -9.25 -3.97
CA VAL A 108 -7.39 -9.86 -5.02
C VAL A 108 -8.27 -10.69 -5.94
N SER A 109 -7.96 -10.70 -7.23
CA SER A 109 -8.62 -11.50 -8.24
C SER A 109 -7.61 -12.22 -9.13
N ARG A 110 -8.05 -13.28 -9.81
CA ARG A 110 -7.16 -14.04 -10.70
C ARG A 110 -6.76 -13.19 -11.89
N HIS A 111 -5.47 -13.12 -12.19
CA HIS A 111 -4.92 -12.37 -13.31
C HIS A 111 -5.52 -12.78 -14.67
N ALA A 112 -5.84 -14.07 -14.85
CA ALA A 112 -6.41 -14.60 -16.08
C ALA A 112 -7.93 -14.38 -16.21
N ALA A 113 -8.62 -14.04 -15.13
CA ALA A 113 -10.02 -13.65 -15.19
C ALA A 113 -10.08 -12.16 -15.57
N ALA A 114 -11.03 -11.75 -16.43
CA ALA A 114 -11.27 -10.34 -16.68
C ALA A 114 -11.57 -9.65 -15.33
N PRO A 115 -10.68 -8.81 -14.80
CA PRO A 115 -10.84 -8.30 -13.45
C PRO A 115 -12.01 -7.32 -13.44
N SER A 116 -12.77 -7.30 -12.35
CA SER A 116 -13.93 -6.40 -12.20
C SER A 116 -13.53 -4.91 -12.19
N ALA A 117 -12.25 -4.64 -11.94
CA ALA A 117 -11.63 -3.32 -11.92
C ALA A 117 -10.18 -3.44 -12.44
N PRO A 118 -9.57 -2.35 -12.93
CA PRO A 118 -8.14 -2.33 -13.22
C PRO A 118 -7.32 -2.74 -11.98
N PRO A 119 -6.19 -3.44 -12.16
CA PRO A 119 -5.33 -3.80 -11.04
C PRO A 119 -4.73 -2.56 -10.38
N VAL A 120 -4.53 -2.64 -9.06
CA VAL A 120 -3.85 -1.60 -8.29
C VAL A 120 -2.36 -1.73 -8.55
N THR A 121 -1.73 -0.69 -9.10
CA THR A 121 -0.29 -0.67 -9.41
C THR A 121 0.54 0.03 -8.34
N ASP A 122 -0.09 0.93 -7.57
CA ASP A 122 0.57 1.69 -6.52
C ASP A 122 -0.41 2.13 -5.41
N VAL A 123 0.14 2.45 -4.23
CA VAL A 123 -0.59 3.00 -3.08
C VAL A 123 0.25 4.11 -2.46
N ILE A 124 -0.33 5.30 -2.36
CA ILE A 124 0.29 6.48 -1.77
C ILE A 124 -0.43 6.91 -0.49
N VAL A 125 0.29 7.66 0.34
CA VAL A 125 -0.27 8.35 1.51
C VAL A 125 -0.20 9.85 1.26
N CYS A 126 -1.27 10.57 1.57
CA CYS A 126 -1.27 12.04 1.54
C CYS A 126 -1.49 12.59 2.95
N SER A 127 -0.78 13.66 3.30
CA SER A 127 -0.90 14.33 4.60
C SER A 127 -2.12 15.25 4.66
N LYS A 128 -2.25 16.15 3.68
CA LYS A 128 -3.26 17.21 3.67
C LYS A 128 -4.29 17.04 2.58
N MET A 129 -3.91 16.47 1.44
CA MET A 129 -4.87 16.25 0.35
C MET A 129 -6.04 15.40 0.85
N ARG A 130 -7.26 15.85 0.53
CA ARG A 130 -8.53 15.14 0.83
C ARG A 130 -9.14 14.52 -0.43
N SER A 131 -8.61 14.87 -1.59
CA SER A 131 -8.90 14.25 -2.88
C SER A 131 -7.68 13.45 -3.32
N ALA A 132 -7.93 12.35 -4.03
CA ALA A 132 -6.85 11.62 -4.67
C ALA A 132 -6.27 12.42 -5.85
N PRO A 133 -4.95 12.40 -6.08
CA PRO A 133 -4.37 12.96 -7.30
C PRO A 133 -4.83 12.19 -8.53
N GLN A 134 -4.61 12.76 -9.72
CA GLN A 134 -4.97 12.12 -10.97
C GLN A 134 -4.33 10.74 -11.09
N GLY A 135 -5.12 9.74 -11.51
CA GLY A 135 -4.68 8.35 -11.60
C GLY A 135 -4.84 7.54 -10.31
N PHE A 136 -5.20 8.17 -9.20
CA PHE A 136 -5.45 7.52 -7.92
C PHE A 136 -6.91 7.65 -7.50
N ILE A 137 -7.34 6.74 -6.61
CA ILE A 137 -8.63 6.77 -5.94
C ILE A 137 -8.42 6.87 -4.43
N LEU A 138 -9.35 7.55 -3.75
CA LEU A 138 -9.29 7.69 -2.30
C LEU A 138 -9.79 6.40 -1.64
N ALA A 139 -8.91 5.69 -0.93
CA ALA A 139 -9.25 4.44 -0.24
C ALA A 139 -9.83 4.65 1.16
N GLY A 140 -9.63 5.83 1.77
CA GLY A 140 -10.20 6.25 3.06
C GLY A 140 -9.21 6.87 4.04
#